data_AF-A0A3D2HNJ7-F1
#
_entry.id   AF-A0A3D2HNJ7-F1
#
_cell.length_a   1.000
_cell.length_b   1.000
_cell.length_c   1.000
_cell.angle_alpha   90.00
_cell.angle_beta   90.00
_cell.angle_gamma   90.00
#
_symmetry.space_group_name_H-M   'P 1'
#
loop_
_entity.id
_entity.type
_entity.pdbx_description
1 polymer ?
#
loop_
_entity_poly.entity_id
_entity_poly.type
_entity_poly.pdbx_seq_one_letter_code
_entity_poly.pdbx_strand_id
1 'polypeptide(L)'
;MLKKPENKTRKRLRITQCILFLAQILFCTFTFVQIPSPNPSKVGFYATVFDMFGYLGGEFPDAAQGAAFSSVLPVFFIFLVIPVVGFFFCALDKERNMKNIVSIICSLLGVFSILTIVSLNFISYGSLLALLCYILISFITAFAMMARLVEDNNTKK
;
A
#
# COMPACT_ATOMS: atom_id res chain seq x y z
N MET A 1 6.23 29.43 5.56
CA MET A 1 5.44 28.39 6.27
C MET A 1 6.22 27.97 7.51
N LEU A 2 5.76 28.35 8.71
CA LEU A 2 6.50 28.09 9.96
C LEU A 2 6.59 26.59 10.25
N LYS A 3 7.82 26.14 10.56
CA LYS A 3 8.11 24.83 11.17
C LYS A 3 7.45 24.79 12.55
N LYS A 4 6.28 24.16 12.67
CA LYS A 4 5.62 23.94 13.97
C LYS A 4 6.17 22.64 14.56
N PRO A 5 6.84 22.67 15.73
CA PRO A 5 7.41 21.47 16.32
C PRO A 5 6.33 20.40 16.58
N GLU A 6 6.76 19.15 16.53
CA GLU A 6 5.87 17.98 16.60
C GLU A 6 5.29 17.82 18.02
N ASN A 7 3.95 17.84 18.14
CA ASN A 7 3.27 17.55 19.40
C ASN A 7 3.23 16.03 19.66
N LYS A 8 3.07 15.59 20.92
CA LYS A 8 3.02 14.19 21.36
C LYS A 8 2.03 13.35 20.55
N THR A 9 0.85 13.89 20.26
CA THR A 9 -0.19 13.25 19.43
C THR A 9 0.26 13.09 17.97
N ARG A 10 0.90 14.12 17.39
CA ARG A 10 1.42 14.06 16.01
C ARG A 10 2.54 13.02 15.86
N LYS A 11 3.40 12.90 16.87
CA LYS A 11 4.45 11.88 16.92
C LYS A 11 3.86 10.47 16.94
N ARG A 12 2.80 10.24 17.73
CA ARG A 12 2.09 8.94 17.77
C ARG A 12 1.48 8.60 16.42
N LEU A 13 0.75 9.54 15.80
CA LEU A 13 0.13 9.32 14.47
C LEU A 13 1.17 8.98 13.40
N ARG A 14 2.31 9.68 13.39
CA ARG A 14 3.42 9.37 12.46
C ARG A 14 3.96 7.95 12.67
N ILE A 15 4.22 7.56 13.92
CA ILE A 15 4.71 6.21 14.24
C ILE A 15 3.70 5.16 13.80
N THR A 16 2.41 5.38 14.05
CA THR A 16 1.35 4.47 13.58
C THR A 16 1.35 4.34 12.05
N GLN A 17 1.46 5.45 11.30
CA GLN A 17 1.57 5.41 9.84
C GLN A 17 2.83 4.63 9.37
N CYS A 18 3.99 4.86 10.01
CA CYS A 18 5.21 4.10 9.71
C CYS A 18 5.01 2.60 9.91
N ILE A 19 4.39 2.18 11.03
CA ILE A 19 4.12 0.78 11.32
C ILE A 19 3.17 0.18 10.27
N LEU A 20 2.14 0.92 9.88
CA LEU A 20 1.20 0.47 8.86
C LEU A 20 1.87 0.31 7.48
N PHE A 21 2.75 1.24 7.08
CA PHE A 21 3.52 1.08 5.85
C PHE A 21 4.51 -0.10 5.91
N LEU A 22 5.13 -0.36 7.06
CA LEU A 22 5.94 -1.57 7.25
C LEU A 22 5.11 -2.85 7.16
N ALA A 23 3.92 -2.86 7.76
CA ALA A 23 3.00 -3.99 7.65
C ALA A 23 2.60 -4.27 6.20
N GLN A 24 2.47 -3.24 5.36
CA GLN A 24 2.20 -3.41 3.93
C GLN A 24 3.33 -4.09 3.18
N ILE A 25 4.58 -3.74 3.49
CA ILE A 25 5.75 -4.42 2.92
C ILE A 25 5.72 -5.89 3.33
N LEU A 26 5.32 -6.19 4.57
CA LEU A 26 5.15 -7.57 5.03
C LEU A 26 4.00 -8.29 4.30
N PHE A 27 2.88 -7.62 4.01
CA PHE A 27 1.79 -8.27 3.25
C PHE A 27 2.16 -8.61 1.81
N CYS A 28 3.19 -7.98 1.24
CA CYS A 28 3.72 -8.36 -0.06
C CYS A 28 4.35 -9.77 -0.06
N THR A 29 4.74 -10.31 1.11
CA THR A 29 5.25 -11.68 1.26
C THR A 29 4.13 -12.71 1.43
N PHE A 30 2.88 -12.29 1.60
CA PHE A 30 1.73 -13.18 1.65
C PHE A 30 1.14 -13.36 0.25
N THR A 31 0.30 -14.39 0.09
CA THR A 31 -0.39 -14.63 -1.18
C THR A 31 -1.20 -13.38 -1.53
N PHE A 32 -0.80 -12.75 -2.64
CA PHE A 32 -1.31 -11.46 -3.07
C PHE A 32 -2.29 -11.61 -4.24
N VAL A 33 -2.05 -12.61 -5.09
CA VAL A 33 -2.95 -12.98 -6.19
C VAL A 33 -3.34 -14.43 -6.04
N GLN A 34 -4.63 -14.71 -6.24
CA GLN A 34 -5.17 -16.06 -6.28
C GLN A 34 -6.07 -16.23 -7.50
N ILE A 35 -5.73 -17.17 -8.37
CA ILE A 35 -6.56 -17.56 -9.51
C ILE A 35 -7.08 -18.97 -9.23
N PRO A 36 -8.37 -19.13 -8.93
CA PRO A 36 -8.95 -20.46 -8.74
C PRO A 36 -8.84 -21.25 -10.04
N SER A 37 -8.43 -22.51 -9.92
CA SER A 37 -8.43 -23.44 -11.05
C SER A 37 -9.88 -23.69 -11.50
N PRO A 38 -10.18 -23.70 -12.80
CA PRO A 38 -11.50 -24.10 -13.30
C PRO A 38 -11.81 -25.58 -13.00
N ASN A 39 -10.81 -26.38 -12.65
CA ASN A 39 -10.96 -27.78 -12.29
C ASN A 39 -10.72 -27.96 -10.78
N PRO A 40 -11.70 -28.44 -9.99
CA PRO A 40 -11.60 -28.57 -8.53
C PRO A 40 -10.55 -29.58 -8.07
N SER A 41 -10.08 -30.45 -8.96
CA SER A 41 -9.00 -31.43 -8.67
C SER A 41 -7.59 -30.87 -8.84
N LYS A 42 -7.43 -29.64 -9.34
CA LYS A 42 -6.13 -28.99 -9.52
C LYS A 42 -5.98 -27.81 -8.55
N VAL A 43 -4.79 -27.67 -7.99
CA VAL A 43 -4.43 -26.52 -7.15
C VAL A 43 -4.44 -25.27 -8.05
N GLY A 44 -5.14 -24.22 -7.61
CA GLY A 44 -5.16 -22.93 -8.30
C GLY A 44 -3.79 -22.25 -8.28
N PHE A 45 -3.66 -21.12 -8.99
CA PHE A 45 -2.43 -20.32 -8.97
C PHE A 45 -2.45 -19.36 -7.78
N TYR A 46 -1.40 -19.39 -6.98
CA TYR A 46 -1.20 -18.53 -5.83
C TYR A 46 0.18 -17.91 -5.95
N ALA A 47 0.26 -16.59 -5.87
CA ALA A 47 1.53 -15.88 -5.97
C ALA A 47 1.59 -14.73 -4.98
N THR A 48 2.75 -14.59 -4.35
CA THR A 48 3.13 -13.38 -3.62
C THR A 48 3.59 -12.29 -4.61
N VAL A 49 3.77 -11.06 -4.13
CA VAL A 49 4.35 -9.98 -4.96
C VAL A 49 5.78 -10.34 -5.39
N PHE A 50 6.52 -11.06 -4.54
CA PHE A 50 7.88 -11.50 -4.82
C PHE A 50 7.95 -12.65 -5.83
N ASP A 51 7.01 -13.60 -5.78
CA ASP A 51 6.92 -14.65 -6.80
C ASP A 51 6.66 -14.05 -8.18
N MET A 52 5.78 -13.04 -8.24
CA MET A 52 5.55 -12.27 -9.46
C MET A 52 6.84 -11.61 -9.98
N PHE A 53 7.72 -11.12 -9.11
CA PHE A 53 9.04 -10.64 -9.56
C PHE A 53 9.94 -11.75 -10.08
N GLY A 54 9.88 -12.95 -9.50
CA GLY A 54 10.62 -14.11 -9.99
C GLY A 54 10.24 -14.51 -11.41
N TYR A 55 8.99 -14.27 -11.82
CA TYR A 55 8.53 -14.49 -13.19
C TYR A 55 8.91 -13.37 -14.17
N LEU A 56 9.49 -12.25 -13.70
CA LEU A 56 9.98 -11.18 -14.57
C LEU A 56 11.23 -11.65 -15.33
N GLY A 57 11.03 -12.14 -16.55
CA GLY A 57 12.09 -12.75 -17.37
C GLY A 57 12.28 -14.26 -17.14
N GLY A 58 11.38 -14.89 -16.37
CA GLY A 58 11.32 -16.34 -16.15
C GLY A 58 10.11 -16.98 -16.82
N GLU A 59 9.99 -18.31 -16.67
CA GLU A 59 8.83 -19.06 -17.17
C GLU A 59 7.74 -19.18 -16.10
N PHE A 60 6.50 -18.99 -16.52
CA PHE A 60 5.34 -19.29 -15.66
C PHE A 60 5.10 -20.80 -15.61
N PRO A 61 4.53 -21.32 -14.50
CA PRO A 61 4.14 -22.72 -14.41
C PRO A 61 3.09 -23.13 -15.46
N ASP A 62 2.30 -22.17 -15.93
CA ASP A 62 1.27 -22.35 -16.96
C ASP A 62 1.38 -21.22 -17.99
N ALA A 63 1.48 -21.59 -19.27
CA ALA A 63 1.61 -20.66 -20.38
C ALA A 63 0.40 -19.71 -20.52
N ALA A 64 -0.81 -20.16 -20.18
CA ALA A 64 -2.00 -19.32 -20.21
C ALA A 64 -1.98 -18.23 -19.12
N GLN A 65 -1.43 -18.57 -17.95
CA GLN A 65 -1.25 -17.62 -16.85
C GLN A 65 -0.14 -16.63 -17.18
N GLY A 66 0.96 -17.10 -17.78
CA GLY A 66 2.03 -16.24 -18.28
C GLY A 66 1.53 -15.22 -19.30
N ALA A 67 0.67 -15.63 -20.23
CA ALA A 67 0.05 -14.71 -21.18
C ALA A 67 -0.81 -13.63 -20.47
N ALA A 68 -1.61 -14.03 -19.48
CA ALA A 68 -2.51 -13.12 -18.75
C ALA A 68 -1.78 -12.09 -17.86
N PHE A 69 -0.63 -12.46 -17.27
CA PHE A 69 0.11 -11.59 -16.35
C PHE A 69 1.34 -10.92 -16.97
N SER A 70 1.77 -11.34 -18.16
CA SER A 70 2.95 -10.77 -18.86
C SER A 70 2.93 -9.24 -18.97
N SER A 71 1.77 -8.65 -19.27
CA SER A 71 1.60 -7.20 -19.45
C SER A 71 1.57 -6.43 -18.13
N VAL A 72 1.20 -7.11 -17.03
CA VAL A 72 0.98 -6.47 -15.72
C VAL A 72 2.14 -6.70 -14.76
N LEU A 73 2.96 -7.73 -15.01
CA LEU A 73 4.17 -8.09 -14.30
C LEU A 73 5.11 -6.91 -13.99
N PRO A 74 5.48 -6.04 -14.95
CA PRO A 74 6.34 -4.89 -14.65
C PRO A 74 5.68 -3.89 -13.69
N VAL A 75 4.35 -3.84 -13.68
CA VAL A 75 3.55 -2.93 -12.85
C VAL A 75 3.40 -3.46 -11.42
N PHE A 76 3.63 -4.76 -11.17
CA PHE A 76 3.61 -5.34 -9.81
C PHE A 76 4.64 -4.69 -8.87
N PHE A 77 5.71 -4.08 -9.41
CA PHE A 77 6.70 -3.33 -8.63
C PHE A 77 6.09 -2.20 -7.81
N ILE A 78 4.97 -1.66 -8.28
CA ILE A 78 4.26 -0.58 -7.60
C ILE A 78 3.79 -1.00 -6.20
N PHE A 79 3.42 -2.27 -5.99
CA PHE A 79 2.98 -2.77 -4.68
C PHE A 79 4.09 -2.74 -3.62
N LEU A 80 5.35 -2.85 -4.04
CA LEU A 80 6.50 -2.72 -3.14
C LEU A 80 6.95 -1.26 -3.00
N VAL A 81 6.98 -0.51 -4.11
CA VAL A 81 7.50 0.86 -4.14
C VAL A 81 6.62 1.82 -3.35
N ILE A 82 5.29 1.75 -3.51
CA ILE A 82 4.35 2.64 -2.80
C ILE A 82 4.55 2.62 -1.28
N PRO A 83 4.52 1.45 -0.60
CA PRO A 83 4.63 1.44 0.85
C PRO A 83 6.04 1.79 1.34
N VAL A 84 7.08 1.50 0.55
CA VAL A 84 8.47 1.92 0.85
C VAL A 84 8.59 3.44 0.81
N VAL A 85 8.07 4.08 -0.26
CA VAL A 85 8.05 5.55 -0.37
C VAL A 85 7.24 6.16 0.76
N GLY A 86 6.04 5.64 1.02
CA GLY A 86 5.19 6.08 2.13
C GLY A 86 5.91 6.00 3.48
N PHE A 87 6.62 4.90 3.74
CA PHE A 87 7.41 4.72 4.95
C PHE A 87 8.52 5.77 5.09
N PHE A 88 9.35 5.97 4.06
CA PHE A 88 10.47 6.91 4.14
C PHE A 88 9.99 8.35 4.34
N PHE A 89 8.94 8.78 3.66
CA PHE A 89 8.39 10.12 3.87
C PHE A 89 7.75 10.27 5.25
N CYS A 90 7.03 9.27 5.75
CA CYS A 90 6.51 9.30 7.11
C CYS A 90 7.65 9.30 8.16
N ALA A 91 8.77 8.60 7.93
CA ALA A 91 9.88 8.51 8.87
C ALA A 91 10.77 9.77 8.89
N LEU A 92 11.09 10.31 7.72
CA LEU A 92 12.06 11.40 7.54
C LEU A 92 11.42 12.79 7.71
N ASP A 93 10.16 12.97 7.33
CA ASP A 93 9.50 14.28 7.38
C ASP A 93 8.83 14.53 8.74
N LYS A 94 9.62 15.01 9.69
CA LYS A 94 9.15 15.30 11.05
C LYS A 94 8.32 16.59 11.16
N GLU A 95 8.57 17.58 10.30
CA GLU A 95 8.10 18.96 10.49
C GLU A 95 7.19 19.51 9.37
N ARG A 96 7.20 18.92 8.16
CA ARG A 96 6.43 19.45 7.03
C ARG A 96 5.08 18.75 6.89
N ASN A 97 4.18 19.40 6.16
CA ASN A 97 2.88 18.82 5.74
C ASN A 97 3.04 17.76 4.64
N MET A 98 4.26 17.58 4.10
CA MET A 98 4.52 16.75 2.94
C MET A 98 4.29 15.26 3.26
N LYS A 99 4.60 14.79 4.48
CA LYS A 99 4.23 13.43 4.91
C LYS A 99 2.73 13.11 4.77
N ASN A 100 1.84 14.05 5.09
CA ASN A 100 0.40 13.79 5.05
C ASN A 100 -0.09 13.74 3.60
N ILE A 101 0.44 14.62 2.74
CA ILE A 101 0.11 14.62 1.31
C ILE A 101 0.62 13.33 0.65
N VAL A 102 1.89 12.99 0.88
CA VAL A 102 2.50 11.78 0.32
C VAL A 102 1.80 10.53 0.84
N SER A 103 1.48 10.45 2.13
CA SER A 103 0.77 9.31 2.72
C SER A 103 -0.60 9.08 2.08
N ILE A 104 -1.35 10.16 1.78
CA ILE A 104 -2.64 10.06 1.07
C ILE A 104 -2.47 9.65 -0.40
N ILE A 105 -1.48 10.21 -1.09
CA ILE A 105 -1.23 9.85 -2.49
C ILE A 105 -0.82 8.38 -2.55
N CYS A 106 0.11 7.94 -1.71
CA CYS A 106 0.52 6.54 -1.61
C CYS A 106 -0.67 5.64 -1.29
N SER A 107 -1.57 6.05 -0.39
CA SER A 107 -2.72 5.23 -0.05
C SER A 107 -3.78 5.14 -1.13
N LEU A 108 -4.08 6.24 -1.82
CA LEU A 108 -4.98 6.25 -2.96
C LEU A 108 -4.43 5.45 -4.14
N LEU A 109 -3.14 5.61 -4.45
CA LEU A 109 -2.47 4.81 -5.48
C LEU A 109 -2.46 3.33 -5.10
N GLY A 110 -2.18 2.99 -3.84
CA GLY A 110 -2.19 1.62 -3.36
C GLY A 110 -3.56 0.95 -3.51
N VAL A 111 -4.64 1.64 -3.10
CA VAL A 111 -6.02 1.17 -3.32
C VAL A 111 -6.32 0.99 -4.80
N PHE A 112 -6.02 2.00 -5.62
CA PHE A 112 -6.27 1.96 -7.06
C PHE A 112 -5.51 0.82 -7.74
N SER A 113 -4.24 0.63 -7.40
CA SER A 113 -3.42 -0.46 -7.92
C SER A 113 -4.00 -1.83 -7.56
N ILE A 114 -4.43 -2.06 -6.31
CA ILE A 114 -5.02 -3.35 -5.93
C ILE A 114 -6.31 -3.61 -6.71
N LEU A 115 -7.19 -2.62 -6.82
CA LEU A 115 -8.47 -2.77 -7.50
C LEU A 115 -8.35 -3.00 -9.01
N THR A 116 -7.33 -2.44 -9.66
CA THR A 116 -7.15 -2.52 -11.11
C THR A 116 -6.26 -3.67 -11.57
N ILE A 117 -5.17 -3.95 -10.85
CA ILE A 117 -4.16 -4.93 -11.24
C ILE A 117 -4.49 -6.33 -10.72
N VAL A 118 -4.86 -6.45 -9.44
CA VAL A 118 -5.25 -7.75 -8.88
C VAL A 118 -6.67 -8.10 -9.31
N SER A 119 -7.54 -7.09 -9.46
CA SER A 119 -8.98 -7.25 -9.71
C SER A 119 -9.71 -7.96 -8.56
N LEU A 120 -10.95 -7.58 -8.31
CA LEU A 120 -11.74 -8.09 -7.16
C LEU A 120 -11.91 -9.61 -7.19
N ASN A 121 -11.85 -10.23 -8.37
CA ASN A 121 -12.04 -11.67 -8.55
C ASN A 121 -10.79 -12.51 -8.20
N PHE A 122 -9.62 -11.88 -8.07
CA PHE A 122 -8.36 -12.60 -7.79
C PHE A 122 -7.67 -12.12 -6.50
N ILE A 123 -8.38 -11.34 -5.68
CA ILE A 123 -7.91 -10.90 -4.36
C ILE A 123 -7.71 -12.12 -3.45
N SER A 124 -6.51 -12.21 -2.89
CA SER A 124 -6.19 -13.14 -1.80
C SER A 124 -6.03 -12.38 -0.47
N TYR A 125 -5.69 -13.09 0.60
CA TYR A 125 -5.59 -12.53 1.94
C TYR A 125 -4.55 -11.41 2.05
N GLY A 126 -3.39 -11.53 1.36
CA GLY A 126 -2.35 -10.51 1.37
C GLY A 126 -2.82 -9.19 0.76
N SER A 127 -3.45 -9.24 -0.43
CA SER A 127 -4.01 -8.07 -1.10
C SER A 127 -5.19 -7.46 -0.34
N LEU A 128 -6.02 -8.28 0.31
CA LEU A 128 -7.13 -7.81 1.13
C LEU A 128 -6.63 -7.04 2.36
N LEU A 129 -5.66 -7.59 3.07
CA LEU A 129 -5.06 -6.93 4.24
C LEU A 129 -4.35 -5.64 3.84
N ALA A 130 -3.60 -5.63 2.73
CA ALA A 130 -2.98 -4.43 2.18
C ALA A 130 -4.02 -3.35 1.84
N LEU A 131 -5.14 -3.73 1.20
CA LEU A 131 -6.24 -2.82 0.87
C LEU A 131 -6.83 -2.17 2.13
N LEU A 132 -7.15 -2.97 3.14
CA LEU A 132 -7.68 -2.48 4.42
C LEU A 132 -6.68 -1.54 5.12
N CYS A 133 -5.39 -1.88 5.09
CA CYS A 133 -4.35 -1.02 5.64
C CYS A 133 -4.20 0.30 4.89
N TYR A 134 -4.27 0.32 3.55
CA TYR A 134 -4.25 1.59 2.80
C TYR A 134 -5.46 2.48 3.13
N ILE A 135 -6.65 1.89 3.27
CA ILE A 135 -7.85 2.62 3.70
C ILE A 135 -7.64 3.22 5.10
N LEU A 136 -7.13 2.42 6.04
CA LEU A 136 -6.87 2.85 7.41
C LEU A 136 -5.81 3.96 7.49
N ILE A 137 -4.72 3.86 6.71
CA ILE A 137 -3.73 4.93 6.57
C ILE A 137 -4.39 6.21 6.04
N SER A 138 -5.30 6.11 5.07
CA SER A 138 -6.03 7.27 4.53
C SER A 138 -6.84 7.98 5.60
N PHE A 139 -7.60 7.24 6.41
CA PHE A 139 -8.38 7.78 7.53
C PHE A 139 -7.50 8.46 8.58
N ILE A 140 -6.42 7.80 9.01
CA ILE A 140 -5.47 8.37 9.99
C ILE A 140 -4.88 9.67 9.45
N THR A 141 -4.50 9.69 8.17
CA THR A 141 -3.88 10.86 7.55
C THR A 141 -4.87 12.03 7.40
N ALA A 142 -6.12 11.75 7.01
CA ALA A 142 -7.18 12.74 6.97
C ALA A 142 -7.47 13.34 8.36
N PHE A 143 -7.56 12.49 9.39
CA PHE A 143 -7.72 12.93 10.77
C PHE A 143 -6.55 13.81 11.24
N ALA A 144 -5.31 13.44 10.91
CA ALA A 144 -4.12 14.21 11.24
C ALA A 144 -4.12 15.61 10.58
N MET A 145 -4.63 15.73 9.36
CA MET A 145 -4.79 17.02 8.68
C MET A 145 -5.91 17.86 9.28
N MET A 146 -7.07 17.28 9.55
CA MET A 146 -8.20 17.98 10.16
C MET A 146 -7.84 18.52 11.55
N ALA A 147 -7.18 17.71 12.37
CA ALA A 147 -6.69 18.14 13.68
C ALA A 147 -5.74 19.35 13.59
N ARG A 148 -4.90 19.41 12.54
CA ARG A 148 -4.00 20.54 12.30
C ARG A 148 -4.75 21.80 11.88
N LEU A 149 -5.72 21.68 10.98
CA LEU A 149 -6.54 22.81 10.52
C LEU A 149 -7.33 23.45 11.68
N VAL A 150 -7.87 22.63 12.59
CA VAL A 150 -8.58 23.11 13.79
C VAL A 150 -7.62 23.83 14.74
N GLU A 151 -6.43 23.27 15.02
CA GLU A 151 -5.42 23.95 15.83
C GLU A 151 -5.02 25.32 15.26
N ASP A 152 -4.77 25.41 13.95
CA ASP A 152 -4.33 26.65 13.32
C ASP A 152 -5.43 27.73 13.31
N ASN A 153 -6.71 27.34 13.21
CA ASN A 153 -7.85 28.27 13.36
C ASN A 153 -8.00 28.81 14.79
N ASN A 154 -7.77 27.97 15.81
CA ASN A 154 -7.85 28.39 17.21
C ASN A 154 -6.71 29.34 17.61
N THR A 155 -5.53 29.23 16.99
CA THR A 155 -4.41 30.16 17.25
C THR A 155 -4.49 31.49 16.50
N LYS A 156 -5.41 31.63 15.55
CA LYS A 156 -5.64 32.87 14.79
C LYS A 156 -6.79 33.74 15.36
N LYS A 157 -7.52 33.22 16.33
CA LYS A 157 -8.47 33.97 17.16
C LYS A 157 -7.73 34.50 18.39
#